data_AF-A0A1Q7GIB0-F1
#
_entry.id   AF-A0A1Q7GIB0-F1
#
_cell.length_a   1.000
_cell.length_b   1.000
_cell.length_c   1.000
_cell.angle_alpha   90.00
_cell.angle_beta   90.00
_cell.angle_gamma   90.00
#
_symmetry.space_group_name_H-M   'P 1'
#
loop_
_entity.id
_entity.type
_entity.pdbx_description
1 polymer ?
#
loop_
_entity_poly.entity_id
_entity_poly.type
_entity_poly.pdbx_seq_one_letter_code
_entity_poly.pdbx_strand_id
1 'polypeptide(L)'
;MIMNPDNGAHTSMPIGKITVPDFVTDTGNDDGNTTRDIVVVVSEATAHFCSEFRHLTFMTDVTDEGRPQSIATAQVPASEGAFCDQGGRFGPHATNEEFGPPFYQKIVFVSYFNGGVRAFDVRDPYNPDNVAFFIPRVTANTDLRCGTLNGVSNVCRQVIQTNNVASDDRGCVYIVDRADTGLHVLELQGEAKKIVGNVDCKK
;
A
#
# COMPACT_ATOMS: atom_id res chain seq x y z
N MET A 1 -5.20 -5.61 18.98
CA MET A 1 -4.68 -4.32 18.49
C MET A 1 -5.70 -3.25 18.77
N ILE A 2 -5.30 -2.20 19.49
CA ILE A 2 -6.12 -1.01 19.67
C ILE A 2 -5.54 0.02 18.68
N MET A 3 -6.34 0.43 17.69
CA MET A 3 -5.96 1.46 16.71
C MET A 3 -6.54 2.81 17.12
N ASN A 4 -6.01 3.88 16.53
CA ASN A 4 -6.65 5.19 16.58
C ASN A 4 -8.09 5.05 16.04
N PRO A 5 -9.13 5.58 16.73
CA PRO A 5 -10.52 5.56 16.23
C PRO A 5 -10.70 6.14 14.82
N ASP A 6 -9.82 7.04 14.37
CA ASP A 6 -9.87 7.62 13.04
C ASP A 6 -9.24 6.70 11.97
N ASN A 7 -8.52 5.64 12.35
CA ASN A 7 -7.98 4.65 11.42
C ASN A 7 -8.76 3.33 11.53
N GLY A 8 -9.50 2.99 10.47
CA GLY A 8 -10.13 1.68 10.30
C GLY A 8 -9.23 0.65 9.61
N ALA A 9 -9.70 -0.60 9.54
CA ALA A 9 -9.11 -1.67 8.75
C ALA A 9 -9.98 -1.94 7.52
N HIS A 10 -9.77 -1.17 6.44
CA HIS A 10 -10.49 -1.34 5.18
C HIS A 10 -10.08 -2.64 4.47
N THR A 11 -8.78 -2.95 4.47
CA THR A 11 -8.24 -4.22 3.97
C THR A 11 -7.31 -4.84 5.01
N SER A 12 -7.43 -6.14 5.25
CA SER A 12 -6.55 -6.91 6.14
C SER A 12 -5.98 -8.09 5.37
N MET A 13 -4.70 -8.02 4.99
CA MET A 13 -4.04 -9.04 4.19
C MET A 13 -3.08 -9.86 5.06
N PRO A 14 -3.38 -11.14 5.34
CA PRO A 14 -2.46 -12.00 6.09
C PRO A 14 -1.28 -12.40 5.21
N ILE A 15 -0.08 -11.89 5.50
CA ILE A 15 1.16 -12.28 4.81
C ILE A 15 1.69 -13.60 5.36
N GLY A 16 1.30 -13.94 6.60
CA GLY A 16 1.69 -15.17 7.28
C GLY A 16 3.06 -15.04 7.94
N LYS A 17 3.73 -16.19 8.09
CA LYS A 17 5.01 -16.28 8.80
C LYS A 17 6.15 -15.68 7.99
N ILE A 18 6.85 -14.70 8.56
CA ILE A 18 8.05 -14.07 8.03
C ILE A 18 9.19 -14.24 9.03
N THR A 19 10.34 -14.74 8.58
CA THR A 19 11.58 -14.72 9.36
C THR A 19 12.16 -13.31 9.31
N VAL A 20 12.22 -12.63 10.44
CA VAL A 20 12.73 -11.26 10.57
C VAL A 20 14.25 -11.30 10.46
N PRO A 21 14.85 -10.67 9.43
CA PRO A 21 16.29 -10.80 9.17
C PRO A 21 17.16 -10.36 10.35
N ASP A 22 16.80 -9.26 11.02
CA ASP A 22 17.55 -8.70 12.15
C ASP A 22 17.49 -9.56 13.42
N PHE A 23 16.51 -10.47 13.52
CA PHE A 23 16.36 -11.33 14.70
C PHE A 23 17.14 -12.63 14.58
N VAL A 24 17.64 -12.98 13.39
CA VAL A 24 18.47 -14.17 13.18
C VAL A 24 19.88 -13.88 13.66
N THR A 25 20.39 -14.68 14.60
CA THR A 25 21.68 -14.46 15.24
C THR A 25 22.52 -15.73 15.28
N ASP A 26 23.84 -15.60 15.25
CA ASP A 26 24.76 -16.74 15.46
C ASP A 26 24.97 -17.04 16.96
N THR A 27 24.05 -16.62 17.83
CA THR A 27 24.18 -16.82 19.28
C THR A 27 23.66 -18.18 19.75
N GLY A 28 22.96 -18.92 18.88
CA GLY A 28 22.28 -20.17 19.24
C GLY A 28 20.99 -19.96 20.05
N ASN A 29 20.49 -18.73 20.19
CA ASN A 29 19.25 -18.41 20.93
C ASN A 29 18.05 -18.13 19.99
N ASP A 30 18.14 -18.56 18.74
CA ASP A 30 17.16 -18.24 17.68
C ASP A 30 15.86 -19.06 17.77
N ASP A 31 15.75 -19.96 18.75
CA ASP A 31 14.64 -20.90 18.90
C ASP A 31 13.29 -20.17 19.07
N GLY A 32 12.52 -20.12 17.97
CA GLY A 32 11.15 -19.60 17.92
C GLY A 32 11.02 -18.07 17.94
N ASN A 33 12.09 -17.33 18.21
CA ASN A 33 12.06 -15.87 18.35
C ASN A 33 12.32 -15.08 17.06
N THR A 34 12.72 -15.75 15.97
CA THR A 34 13.09 -15.09 14.71
C THR A 34 11.92 -14.89 13.75
N THR A 35 10.83 -15.63 13.94
CA THR A 35 9.68 -15.62 13.03
C THR A 35 8.50 -14.89 13.65
N ARG A 36 7.79 -14.10 12.85
CA ARG A 36 6.54 -13.44 13.23
C ARG A 36 5.43 -13.79 12.25
N ASP A 37 4.21 -13.90 12.74
CA ASP A 37 3.02 -13.98 11.90
C ASP A 37 2.52 -12.56 11.61
N ILE A 38 2.44 -12.18 10.34
CA ILE A 38 2.25 -10.79 9.93
C ILE A 38 0.94 -10.61 9.17
N VAL A 39 0.18 -9.59 9.54
CA VAL A 39 -0.96 -9.07 8.79
C VAL A 39 -0.69 -7.62 8.39
N VAL A 40 -0.86 -7.30 7.12
CA VAL A 40 -0.87 -5.92 6.63
C VAL A 40 -2.28 -5.38 6.77
N VAL A 41 -2.45 -4.37 7.60
CA VAL A 41 -3.75 -3.72 7.86
C VAL A 41 -3.75 -2.36 7.20
N VAL A 42 -4.61 -2.17 6.22
CA VAL A 42 -4.70 -0.95 5.42
C VAL A 42 -5.94 -0.16 5.83
N SER A 43 -5.74 1.09 6.23
CA SER A 43 -6.82 2.04 6.44
C SER A 43 -7.24 2.71 5.13
N GLU A 44 -8.39 3.37 5.10
CA GLU A 44 -8.90 4.05 3.90
C GLU A 44 -8.98 5.56 4.09
N ALA A 45 -8.34 6.33 3.21
CA ALA A 45 -8.65 7.75 3.06
C ALA A 45 -10.02 7.96 2.38
N THR A 46 -10.88 8.80 2.93
CA THR A 46 -12.24 9.05 2.45
C THR A 46 -12.47 10.47 1.96
N ALA A 47 -11.67 11.42 2.44
CA ALA A 47 -11.89 12.84 2.22
C ALA A 47 -10.95 13.43 1.17
N HIS A 48 -11.41 14.52 0.56
CA HIS A 48 -10.67 15.22 -0.48
C HIS A 48 -9.79 16.30 0.15
N PHE A 49 -8.70 16.69 -0.54
CA PHE A 49 -7.79 17.74 -0.05
C PHE A 49 -7.24 17.48 1.35
N CYS A 50 -7.07 16.20 1.71
CA CYS A 50 -6.61 15.78 3.04
C CYS A 50 -7.42 16.38 4.20
N SER A 51 -8.74 16.59 4.03
CA SER A 51 -9.60 17.20 5.04
C SER A 51 -10.05 16.22 6.15
N GLU A 52 -9.20 15.26 6.49
CA GLU A 52 -9.46 14.19 7.47
C GLU A 52 -8.16 13.78 8.18
N PHE A 53 -8.27 12.90 9.17
CA PHE A 53 -7.10 12.31 9.82
C PHE A 53 -6.27 11.49 8.83
N ARG A 54 -4.95 11.45 9.01
CA ARG A 54 -4.08 10.72 8.09
C ARG A 54 -4.28 9.21 8.22
N HIS A 55 -4.69 8.57 7.13
CA HIS A 55 -4.81 7.12 7.04
C HIS A 55 -3.47 6.45 6.68
N LEU A 56 -3.19 5.31 7.31
CA LEU A 56 -1.91 4.59 7.25
C LEU A 56 -2.10 3.13 6.85
N THR A 57 -1.02 2.51 6.37
CA THR A 57 -0.88 1.06 6.27
C THR A 57 -0.01 0.58 7.42
N PHE A 58 -0.51 -0.38 8.21
CA PHE A 58 0.14 -0.91 9.40
C PHE A 58 0.69 -2.32 9.13
N MET A 59 1.95 -2.53 9.48
CA MET A 59 2.51 -3.87 9.65
C MET A 59 2.14 -4.35 11.05
N THR A 60 1.33 -5.40 11.13
CA THR A 60 0.81 -5.90 12.41
C THR A 60 1.37 -7.29 12.68
N ASP A 61 2.06 -7.42 13.81
CA ASP A 61 2.46 -8.71 14.36
C ASP A 61 1.26 -9.34 15.08
N VAL A 62 0.87 -10.52 14.60
CA VAL A 62 -0.24 -11.32 15.14
C VAL A 62 0.24 -12.67 15.67
N THR A 63 1.54 -12.80 15.98
CA THR A 63 2.13 -14.04 16.54
C THR A 63 1.40 -14.51 17.80
N ASP A 64 0.93 -13.57 18.63
CA ASP A 64 -0.12 -13.79 19.63
C ASP A 64 -1.42 -13.16 19.13
N GLU A 65 -2.32 -13.99 18.59
CA GLU A 65 -3.62 -13.56 18.04
C GLU A 65 -4.49 -12.82 19.07
N GLY A 66 -4.30 -13.08 20.37
CA GLY A 66 -5.01 -12.39 21.45
C GLY A 66 -4.47 -10.99 21.72
N ARG A 67 -3.26 -10.67 21.23
CA ARG A 67 -2.55 -9.40 21.50
C ARG A 67 -1.83 -8.85 20.26
N PRO A 68 -2.54 -8.60 19.14
CA PRO A 68 -1.88 -8.13 17.94
C PRO A 68 -1.36 -6.70 18.12
N GLN A 69 -0.17 -6.45 17.59
CA GLN A 69 0.61 -5.22 17.78
C GLN A 69 1.02 -4.61 16.44
N SER A 70 0.82 -3.30 16.27
CA SER A 70 1.46 -2.56 15.18
C SER A 70 2.96 -2.48 15.44
N ILE A 71 3.77 -2.99 14.51
CA ILE A 71 5.23 -2.96 14.62
C ILE A 71 5.87 -1.93 13.69
N ALA A 72 5.20 -1.58 12.58
CA ALA A 72 5.64 -0.54 11.66
C ALA A 72 4.47 0.05 10.88
N THR A 73 4.76 1.12 10.14
CA THR A 73 3.81 1.74 9.20
C THR A 73 4.46 1.92 7.84
N ALA A 74 3.78 1.51 6.77
CA ALA A 74 4.17 1.79 5.39
C ALA A 74 3.43 3.04 4.90
N GLN A 75 4.17 4.11 4.60
CA GLN A 75 3.58 5.42 4.31
C GLN A 75 4.17 6.06 3.06
N VAL A 76 3.38 6.96 2.46
CA VAL A 76 3.84 7.89 1.43
C VAL A 76 3.74 9.31 1.98
N PRO A 77 4.85 10.07 2.02
CA PRO A 77 4.82 11.47 2.40
C PRO A 77 3.97 12.30 1.43
N ALA A 78 3.06 13.13 1.97
CA ALA A 78 2.24 14.05 1.14
C ALA A 78 3.08 15.00 0.28
N SER A 79 4.24 15.41 0.82
CA SER A 79 5.17 16.34 0.20
C SER A 79 5.84 15.80 -1.06
N GLU A 80 5.90 14.48 -1.27
CA GLU A 80 6.54 13.87 -2.44
C GLU A 80 5.87 14.27 -3.76
N GLY A 81 4.54 14.45 -3.75
CA GLY A 81 3.76 14.86 -4.93
C GLY A 81 2.85 16.07 -4.71
N ALA A 82 3.01 16.78 -3.59
CA ALA A 82 2.06 17.79 -3.12
C ALA A 82 0.62 17.24 -3.12
N PHE A 83 0.45 15.98 -2.69
CA PHE A 83 -0.78 15.21 -2.94
C PHE A 83 -2.03 15.80 -2.30
N CYS A 84 -1.90 16.50 -1.17
CA CYS A 84 -3.03 17.19 -0.56
C CYS A 84 -3.53 18.36 -1.41
N ASP A 85 -2.63 19.03 -2.15
CA ASP A 85 -2.95 20.22 -2.96
C ASP A 85 -3.50 19.86 -4.34
N GLN A 86 -3.20 18.66 -4.85
CA GLN A 86 -3.72 18.15 -6.13
C GLN A 86 -5.25 17.91 -6.09
N GLY A 87 -5.82 17.73 -4.89
CA GLY A 87 -7.22 17.38 -4.68
C GLY A 87 -7.49 15.88 -4.81
N GLY A 88 -8.77 15.51 -4.69
CA GLY A 88 -9.14 14.09 -4.53
C GLY A 88 -8.68 13.52 -3.20
N ARG A 89 -8.89 12.21 -3.01
CA ARG A 89 -8.38 11.50 -1.83
C ARG A 89 -6.88 11.26 -2.00
N PHE A 90 -6.15 11.38 -0.89
CA PHE A 90 -4.76 10.98 -0.78
C PHE A 90 -4.61 10.10 0.45
N GLY A 91 -4.08 8.90 0.29
CA GLY A 91 -3.92 7.94 1.37
C GLY A 91 -4.13 6.52 0.88
N PRO A 92 -3.86 5.53 1.74
CA PRO A 92 -4.07 4.14 1.40
C PRO A 92 -5.56 3.83 1.19
N HIS A 93 -5.84 2.72 0.50
CA HIS A 93 -7.18 2.17 0.34
C HIS A 93 -7.16 0.64 0.47
N ALA A 94 -6.54 -0.09 -0.46
CA ALA A 94 -6.55 -1.55 -0.47
C ALA A 94 -5.21 -2.15 -0.90
N THR A 95 -4.92 -3.38 -0.45
CA THR A 95 -3.78 -4.15 -0.94
C THR A 95 -4.12 -4.90 -2.24
N ASN A 96 -3.12 -5.52 -2.86
CA ASN A 96 -3.35 -6.73 -3.66
C ASN A 96 -3.69 -7.88 -2.68
N GLU A 97 -4.58 -8.80 -3.04
CA GLU A 97 -5.04 -9.86 -2.13
C GLU A 97 -4.69 -11.27 -2.64
N GLU A 98 -3.71 -11.36 -3.55
CA GLU A 98 -3.24 -12.62 -4.09
C GLU A 98 -2.03 -13.17 -3.31
N PHE A 99 -2.10 -14.47 -2.99
CA PHE A 99 -1.09 -15.22 -2.23
C PHE A 99 -0.08 -15.95 -3.14
N GLY A 100 -0.05 -15.56 -4.42
CA GLY A 100 0.74 -16.21 -5.45
C GLY A 100 2.13 -15.61 -5.65
N PRO A 101 3.05 -16.35 -6.30
CA PRO A 101 4.29 -15.78 -6.80
C PRO A 101 4.02 -14.63 -7.80
N PRO A 102 5.04 -13.84 -8.16
CA PRO A 102 6.36 -13.79 -7.54
C PRO A 102 6.39 -12.86 -6.31
N PHE A 103 5.26 -12.21 -5.98
CA PHE A 103 5.17 -11.11 -5.02
C PHE A 103 4.91 -11.56 -3.58
N TYR A 104 4.17 -12.66 -3.37
CA TYR A 104 3.74 -13.09 -2.03
C TYR A 104 4.92 -13.18 -1.04
N GLN A 105 4.69 -12.66 0.17
CA GLN A 105 5.68 -12.47 1.26
C GLN A 105 6.90 -11.58 0.94
N LYS A 106 6.93 -10.96 -0.24
CA LYS A 106 8.03 -10.05 -0.64
C LYS A 106 7.56 -8.64 -0.83
N ILE A 107 6.54 -8.44 -1.66
CA ILE A 107 6.01 -7.12 -2.00
C ILE A 107 4.51 -7.11 -1.79
N VAL A 108 4.04 -6.10 -1.06
CA VAL A 108 2.62 -5.77 -0.95
C VAL A 108 2.37 -4.49 -1.73
N PHE A 109 1.48 -4.57 -2.71
CA PHE A 109 1.01 -3.40 -3.42
C PHE A 109 -0.14 -2.77 -2.66
N VAL A 110 -0.14 -1.44 -2.56
CA VAL A 110 -1.22 -0.68 -1.93
C VAL A 110 -1.69 0.38 -2.91
N SER A 111 -2.99 0.39 -3.20
CA SER A 111 -3.62 1.50 -3.89
C SER A 111 -3.68 2.71 -2.96
N TYR A 112 -3.28 3.88 -3.48
CA TYR A 112 -3.01 5.08 -2.69
C TYR A 112 -3.72 6.32 -3.24
N PHE A 113 -4.91 6.13 -3.83
CA PHE A 113 -5.71 7.15 -4.51
C PHE A 113 -4.87 8.04 -5.45
N ASN A 114 -4.80 9.36 -5.22
CA ASN A 114 -4.03 10.28 -6.06
C ASN A 114 -2.50 10.06 -5.96
N GLY A 115 -2.05 9.25 -5.01
CA GLY A 115 -0.69 8.74 -4.88
C GLY A 115 -0.42 7.50 -5.74
N GLY A 116 -1.37 7.06 -6.57
CA GLY A 116 -1.23 5.95 -7.50
C GLY A 116 -1.23 4.59 -6.81
N VAL A 117 -0.42 3.66 -7.30
CA VAL A 117 -0.07 2.40 -6.61
C VAL A 117 1.33 2.49 -6.03
N ARG A 118 1.51 1.90 -4.85
CA ARG A 118 2.79 1.80 -4.15
C ARG A 118 3.15 0.34 -3.95
N ALA A 119 4.43 0.00 -4.11
CA ALA A 119 4.97 -1.32 -3.87
C ALA A 119 5.84 -1.26 -2.61
N PHE A 120 5.40 -1.93 -1.54
CA PHE A 120 6.14 -2.00 -0.30
C PHE A 120 6.87 -3.35 -0.18
N ASP A 121 8.19 -3.32 0.00
CA ASP A 121 8.95 -4.51 0.40
C ASP A 121 8.66 -4.81 1.88
N VAL A 122 8.15 -6.02 2.14
CA VAL A 122 7.71 -6.46 3.48
C VAL A 122 8.56 -7.60 4.03
N ARG A 123 9.68 -7.93 3.39
CA ARG A 123 10.58 -9.01 3.84
C ARG A 123 11.20 -8.70 5.21
N ASP A 124 11.33 -7.41 5.54
CA ASP A 124 11.52 -6.94 6.91
C ASP A 124 10.25 -6.22 7.38
N PRO A 125 9.37 -6.87 8.16
CA PRO A 125 8.09 -6.29 8.56
C PRO A 125 8.22 -5.17 9.59
N TYR A 126 9.40 -4.97 10.20
CA TYR A 126 9.68 -3.83 11.08
C TYR A 126 10.13 -2.58 10.31
N ASN A 127 10.60 -2.74 9.07
CA ASN A 127 11.10 -1.66 8.23
C ASN A 127 10.56 -1.77 6.79
N PRO A 128 9.23 -1.69 6.58
CA PRO A 128 8.67 -1.77 5.24
C PRO A 128 9.14 -0.59 4.38
N ASP A 129 9.64 -0.87 3.18
CA ASP A 129 10.23 0.14 2.29
C ASP A 129 9.41 0.33 1.01
N ASN A 130 9.25 1.58 0.56
CA ASN A 130 8.52 1.94 -0.66
C ASN A 130 9.45 1.83 -1.87
N VAL A 131 9.49 0.65 -2.49
CA VAL A 131 10.50 0.30 -3.50
C VAL A 131 10.10 0.65 -4.93
N ALA A 132 8.81 0.89 -5.19
CA ALA A 132 8.33 1.33 -6.50
C ALA A 132 6.96 2.00 -6.40
N PHE A 133 6.63 2.81 -7.41
CA PHE A 133 5.30 3.39 -7.55
C PHE A 133 4.93 3.60 -9.02
N PHE A 134 3.64 3.74 -9.27
CA PHE A 134 3.13 4.23 -10.54
C PHE A 134 1.90 5.10 -10.31
N ILE A 135 1.94 6.33 -10.85
CA ILE A 135 0.82 7.27 -10.80
C ILE A 135 0.33 7.45 -12.24
N PRO A 136 -0.88 6.97 -12.58
CA PRO A 136 -1.46 7.20 -13.89
C PRO A 136 -1.54 8.69 -14.23
N ARG A 137 -1.41 9.02 -15.51
CA ARG A 137 -1.69 10.37 -15.99
C ARG A 137 -3.21 10.55 -16.10
N VAL A 138 -3.72 11.71 -15.72
CA VAL A 138 -5.12 12.10 -16.01
C VAL A 138 -5.39 12.05 -17.52
N THR A 139 -6.60 11.65 -17.89
CA THR A 139 -7.09 11.62 -19.28
C THR A 139 -8.31 12.52 -19.41
N ALA A 140 -8.77 12.79 -20.64
CA ALA A 140 -9.99 13.58 -20.85
C ALA A 140 -11.26 12.96 -20.21
N ASN A 141 -11.25 11.66 -19.92
CA ASN A 141 -12.34 10.96 -19.26
C ASN A 141 -12.23 11.00 -17.72
N THR A 142 -11.07 11.41 -17.17
CA THR A 142 -10.89 11.40 -15.72
C THR A 142 -11.90 12.35 -15.05
N ASP A 143 -12.72 11.82 -14.15
CA ASP A 143 -13.77 12.55 -13.49
C ASP A 143 -13.24 13.60 -12.50
N LEU A 144 -14.04 14.64 -12.29
CA LEU A 144 -13.79 15.64 -11.25
C LEU A 144 -13.96 15.06 -9.85
N ARG A 145 -13.06 15.47 -8.95
CA ARG A 145 -13.09 15.19 -7.51
C ARG A 145 -13.26 16.52 -6.78
N CYS A 146 -14.40 16.69 -6.13
CA CYS A 146 -14.79 17.94 -5.48
C CYS A 146 -14.67 17.86 -3.96
N GLY A 147 -14.26 18.95 -3.32
CA GLY A 147 -14.14 19.03 -1.87
C GLY A 147 -13.99 20.47 -1.40
N THR A 148 -13.72 20.64 -0.10
CA THR A 148 -13.49 21.95 0.50
C THR A 148 -11.99 22.26 0.48
N LEU A 149 -11.60 23.37 -0.14
CA LEU A 149 -10.23 23.86 -0.16
C LEU A 149 -10.20 25.27 0.43
N ASN A 150 -9.42 25.48 1.49
CA ASN A 150 -9.29 26.78 2.18
C ASN A 150 -10.64 27.41 2.57
N GLY A 151 -11.59 26.59 3.06
CA GLY A 151 -12.92 27.01 3.45
C GLY A 151 -13.90 27.24 2.29
N VAL A 152 -13.45 27.13 1.03
CA VAL A 152 -14.31 27.20 -0.15
C VAL A 152 -14.80 25.81 -0.49
N SER A 153 -16.11 25.60 -0.36
CA SER A 153 -16.76 24.32 -0.73
C SER A 153 -16.83 24.14 -2.25
N ASN A 154 -16.95 22.89 -2.70
CA ASN A 154 -17.15 22.50 -4.10
C ASN A 154 -16.00 22.90 -5.05
N VAL A 155 -14.76 22.95 -4.56
CA VAL A 155 -13.59 23.07 -5.43
C VAL A 155 -13.33 21.72 -6.07
N CYS A 156 -13.45 21.65 -7.40
CA CYS A 156 -13.31 20.41 -8.17
C CYS A 156 -11.98 20.37 -8.94
N ARG A 157 -11.25 19.26 -8.83
CA ARG A 157 -10.01 19.00 -9.58
C ARG A 157 -10.12 17.68 -10.33
N GLN A 158 -9.55 17.64 -11.52
CA GLN A 158 -9.41 16.40 -12.29
C GLN A 158 -8.11 15.72 -11.84
N VAL A 159 -8.25 14.61 -11.14
CA VAL A 159 -7.15 13.93 -10.46
C VAL A 159 -7.44 12.43 -10.42
N ILE A 160 -6.41 11.63 -10.62
CA ILE A 160 -6.51 10.18 -10.55
C ILE A 160 -6.89 9.73 -9.14
N GLN A 161 -7.55 8.57 -9.06
CA GLN A 161 -7.97 7.91 -7.84
C GLN A 161 -7.78 6.40 -8.02
N THR A 162 -6.52 5.96 -8.02
CA THR A 162 -6.21 4.52 -8.09
C THR A 162 -6.84 3.84 -6.87
N ASN A 163 -7.86 3.02 -7.11
CA ASN A 163 -8.75 2.51 -6.07
C ASN A 163 -8.40 1.07 -5.70
N ASN A 164 -8.20 0.19 -6.67
CA ASN A 164 -7.81 -1.19 -6.39
C ASN A 164 -6.53 -1.54 -7.13
N VAL A 165 -5.82 -2.50 -6.55
CA VAL A 165 -4.68 -3.17 -7.14
C VAL A 165 -4.88 -4.67 -7.00
N ALA A 166 -4.47 -5.42 -8.02
CA ALA A 166 -4.39 -6.87 -8.02
C ALA A 166 -3.08 -7.29 -8.69
N SER A 167 -2.68 -8.54 -8.49
CA SER A 167 -1.47 -9.13 -9.04
C SER A 167 -1.73 -10.55 -9.52
N ASP A 168 -0.82 -11.12 -10.30
CA ASP A 168 -0.90 -12.53 -10.69
C ASP A 168 0.46 -13.24 -10.77
N ASP A 169 0.38 -14.57 -10.91
CA ASP A 169 1.52 -15.49 -11.01
C ASP A 169 2.41 -15.25 -12.23
N ARG A 170 1.96 -14.43 -13.18
CA ARG A 170 2.74 -14.05 -14.37
C ARG A 170 3.64 -12.86 -14.09
N GLY A 171 3.59 -12.26 -12.90
CA GLY A 171 4.36 -11.08 -12.55
C GLY A 171 3.73 -9.76 -12.99
N CYS A 172 2.44 -9.77 -13.32
CA CYS A 172 1.71 -8.58 -13.75
C CYS A 172 0.99 -7.94 -12.56
N VAL A 173 0.90 -6.60 -12.56
CA VAL A 173 0.16 -5.82 -11.57
C VAL A 173 -0.94 -5.05 -12.29
N TYR A 174 -2.17 -5.17 -11.80
CA TYR A 174 -3.37 -4.56 -12.37
C TYR A 174 -3.86 -3.48 -11.44
N ILE A 175 -4.02 -2.26 -11.94
CA ILE A 175 -4.61 -1.17 -11.16
C ILE A 175 -5.83 -0.62 -11.86
N VAL A 176 -6.84 -0.27 -11.08
CA VAL A 176 -8.07 0.34 -11.59
C VAL A 176 -8.36 1.66 -10.87
N ASP A 177 -8.75 2.64 -11.67
CA ASP A 177 -9.02 3.99 -11.21
C ASP A 177 -10.54 4.21 -11.06
N ARG A 178 -10.98 4.73 -9.91
CA ARG A 178 -12.41 5.03 -9.65
C ARG A 178 -12.87 6.37 -10.21
N ALA A 179 -11.97 7.16 -10.77
CA ALA A 179 -12.26 8.44 -11.40
C ALA A 179 -12.18 8.29 -12.93
N ASP A 180 -12.52 7.13 -13.47
CA ASP A 180 -12.62 6.84 -14.90
C ASP A 180 -11.31 7.05 -15.70
N THR A 181 -10.15 6.92 -15.03
CA THR A 181 -8.84 6.90 -15.71
C THR A 181 -8.53 5.52 -16.33
N GLY A 182 -9.38 4.52 -16.10
CA GLY A 182 -9.30 3.18 -16.69
C GLY A 182 -8.45 2.18 -15.90
N LEU A 183 -8.06 1.10 -16.60
CA LEU A 183 -7.24 0.00 -16.08
C LEU A 183 -5.83 0.06 -16.67
N HIS A 184 -4.82 -0.17 -15.83
CA HIS A 184 -3.43 -0.26 -16.26
C HIS A 184 -2.84 -1.62 -15.87
N VAL A 185 -2.06 -2.20 -16.79
CA VAL A 185 -1.27 -3.42 -16.55
C VAL A 185 0.19 -2.99 -16.46
N LEU A 186 0.81 -3.26 -15.32
CA LEU A 186 2.13 -2.81 -14.93
C LEU A 186 3.06 -4.01 -14.70
N GLU A 187 4.35 -3.73 -14.77
CA GLU A 187 5.40 -4.67 -14.38
C GLU A 187 6.46 -3.94 -13.54
N LEU A 188 7.09 -4.66 -12.59
CA LEU A 188 8.20 -4.09 -11.83
C LEU A 188 9.43 -3.92 -12.72
N GLN A 189 10.21 -2.88 -12.43
CA GLN A 189 11.43 -2.51 -13.14
C GLN A 189 12.56 -2.22 -12.14
N GLY A 190 13.80 -2.17 -12.64
CA GLY A 190 14.97 -1.76 -11.85
C GLY A 190 15.22 -2.62 -10.60
N GLU A 191 15.64 -1.99 -9.51
CA GLU A 191 15.97 -2.68 -8.25
C GLU A 191 14.76 -3.41 -7.64
N ALA A 192 13.56 -2.84 -7.74
CA ALA A 192 12.34 -3.48 -7.25
C ALA A 192 12.07 -4.83 -7.94
N LYS A 193 12.42 -4.95 -9.23
CA LYS A 193 12.28 -6.21 -9.98
C LYS A 193 13.23 -7.30 -9.47
N LYS A 194 14.40 -6.95 -8.94
CA LYS A 194 15.36 -7.91 -8.39
C LYS A 194 14.82 -8.61 -7.15
N ILE A 195 14.01 -7.93 -6.34
CA ILE A 195 13.36 -8.49 -5.14
C ILE A 195 12.55 -9.74 -5.48
N VAL A 196 11.87 -9.72 -6.63
CA VAL A 196 11.01 -10.81 -7.09
C VAL A 196 11.72 -11.81 -8.01
N GLY A 197 13.05 -11.73 -8.12
CA GLY A 197 13.85 -12.66 -8.93
C GLY A 197 13.88 -12.33 -10.42
N ASN A 198 13.76 -11.05 -10.80
CA ASN A 198 13.76 -10.59 -12.20
C ASN A 198 12.63 -11.19 -13.06
N VAL A 199 11.48 -11.50 -12.46
CA VAL A 199 10.32 -12.02 -13.18
C VAL A 199 9.69 -10.91 -14.04
N ASP A 200 9.59 -11.16 -15.35
CA ASP A 200 8.87 -10.31 -16.30
C ASP A 200 7.36 -10.60 -16.27
N CYS A 201 6.52 -9.57 -16.45
CA CYS A 201 5.09 -9.75 -16.68
C CYS A 201 4.87 -10.45 -18.03
N LYS A 202 4.39 -11.70 -17.99
CA LYS A 202 4.06 -12.48 -19.20
C LYS A 202 2.65 -12.12 -19.70
N LYS A 203 2.58 -11.43 -20.83
CA LYS A 203 1.33 -11.06 -21.50
C LYS A 203 0.65 -12.25 -22.15
#